data_AF-A0A453NP11-F1
#
_entry.id   AF-A0A453NP11-F1
#
_cell.length_a   1.000
_cell.length_b   1.000
_cell.length_c   1.000
_cell.angle_alpha   90.00
_cell.angle_beta   90.00
_cell.angle_gamma   90.00
#
_symmetry.space_group_name_H-M   'P 1'
#
loop_
_entity.id
_entity.type
_entity.pdbx_description
1 polymer ?
#
loop_
_entity_poly.entity_id
_entity_poly.type
_entity_poly.pdbx_seq_one_letter_code
_entity_poly.pdbx_strand_id
1 'polypeptide(L)'
;LKGRAKLILRCLADNVTETSVKKSYGEILKDLKSVKAFASGIMVPRNYVWPVNNNLYLLPPTSLVKDAHALGLEVHVGSFANDILTSYNYSYDPAAEYLQFINNPDFTVDGLMTDFPPTASGAVDGERPLIITHNGASGVYAGCTDLAYQQAVKDGADIIDCSVRMSKDGVAFCLGSADLIASTTAATTFMTKVVTISEIQNKSGIFSFDLSWSEIQTLKPELTGPFAQAGLKRNPAAKNAGKFFTLPEFLHFAKSSNVSGILIEIEVAYPFH
;
A
#
# COMPACT_ATOMS: atom_id res chain seq x y z
N LEU A 1 2.39 19.97 -8.93
CA LEU A 1 2.23 18.80 -9.80
C LEU A 1 2.24 19.24 -11.26
N LYS A 2 3.42 19.46 -11.85
CA LYS A 2 3.58 19.63 -13.31
C LYS A 2 4.02 18.27 -13.85
N GLY A 3 3.10 17.54 -14.46
CA GLY A 3 3.35 16.20 -15.00
C GLY A 3 2.05 15.53 -15.42
N ARG A 4 2.10 14.68 -16.44
CA ARG A 4 0.94 13.87 -16.86
C ARG A 4 0.70 12.80 -15.79
N ALA A 5 -0.54 12.61 -15.37
CA ALA A 5 -0.91 11.50 -14.50
C ALA A 5 -0.47 10.16 -15.13
N LYS A 6 0.19 9.31 -14.34
CA LYS A 6 0.61 7.97 -14.74
C LYS A 6 -0.37 6.96 -14.18
N LEU A 7 -0.84 6.04 -15.01
CA LEU A 7 -1.61 4.89 -14.56
C LEU A 7 -0.64 3.77 -14.17
N ILE A 8 -0.72 3.29 -12.94
CA ILE A 8 0.09 2.18 -12.44
C ILE A 8 -0.84 0.99 -12.18
N LEU A 9 -0.56 -0.15 -12.80
CA LEU A 9 -1.30 -1.38 -12.52
C LEU A 9 -0.79 -1.99 -11.22
N ARG A 10 -1.61 -2.00 -10.16
CA ARG A 10 -1.29 -2.68 -8.90
C ARG A 10 -1.65 -4.16 -9.01
N CYS A 11 -0.68 -5.03 -8.73
CA CYS A 11 -0.84 -6.48 -8.67
C CYS A 11 -0.82 -6.93 -7.21
N LEU A 12 -1.68 -7.88 -6.84
CA LEU A 12 -1.79 -8.34 -5.45
C LEU A 12 -0.95 -9.58 -5.15
N ALA A 13 -1.20 -10.69 -5.85
CA ALA A 13 -0.41 -11.91 -5.77
C ALA A 13 -0.60 -12.74 -7.03
N ASP A 14 0.35 -13.64 -7.32
CA ASP A 14 0.44 -14.35 -8.61
C ASP A 14 -0.84 -15.12 -8.95
N ASN A 15 -1.44 -15.73 -7.93
CA ASN A 15 -2.65 -16.54 -8.01
C ASN A 15 -3.96 -15.78 -7.76
N VAL A 16 -3.91 -14.46 -7.50
CA VAL A 16 -5.11 -13.65 -7.31
C VAL A 16 -5.65 -13.23 -8.68
N THR A 17 -6.92 -13.55 -8.91
CA THR A 17 -7.65 -13.20 -10.13
C THR A 17 -8.11 -11.75 -10.11
N GLU A 18 -7.77 -10.98 -11.15
CA GLU A 18 -8.35 -9.67 -11.39
C GLU A 18 -9.77 -9.83 -11.95
N THR A 19 -10.72 -9.08 -11.41
CA THR A 19 -12.16 -9.31 -11.60
C THR A 19 -12.66 -8.92 -12.99
N SER A 20 -12.05 -7.91 -13.62
CA SER A 20 -12.47 -7.36 -14.91
C SER A 20 -12.05 -8.26 -16.08
N VAL A 21 -10.81 -8.76 -16.08
CA VAL A 21 -10.25 -9.60 -17.15
C VAL A 21 -10.28 -11.09 -16.83
N LYS A 22 -10.64 -11.47 -15.59
CA LYS A 22 -10.75 -12.87 -15.10
C LYS A 22 -9.47 -13.69 -15.32
N LYS A 23 -8.31 -13.05 -15.21
CA LYS A 23 -6.98 -13.67 -15.25
C LYS A 23 -6.26 -13.41 -13.95
N SER A 24 -5.35 -14.31 -13.56
CA SER A 24 -4.48 -14.04 -12.43
C SER A 24 -3.51 -12.89 -12.75
N TYR A 25 -3.06 -12.16 -11.74
CA TYR A 25 -2.02 -11.14 -11.96
C TYR A 25 -0.74 -11.74 -12.55
N GLY A 26 -0.40 -12.98 -12.18
CA GLY A 26 0.68 -13.74 -12.80
C GLY A 26 0.51 -13.94 -14.31
N GLU A 27 -0.70 -14.29 -14.75
CA GLU A 27 -1.03 -14.42 -16.17
C GLU A 27 -1.01 -13.08 -16.90
N ILE A 28 -1.48 -12.00 -16.26
CA ILE A 28 -1.45 -10.65 -16.83
C ILE A 28 -0.01 -10.20 -17.07
N LEU A 29 0.88 -10.42 -16.10
CA LEU A 29 2.28 -9.99 -16.21
C LEU A 29 3.12 -10.81 -17.21
N LYS A 30 2.62 -11.94 -17.72
CA LYS A 30 3.24 -12.64 -18.85
C LYS A 30 3.10 -11.88 -20.18
N ASP A 31 2.17 -10.93 -20.26
CA ASP A 31 1.95 -10.08 -21.44
C ASP A 31 2.10 -8.60 -21.10
N LEU A 32 3.33 -8.21 -20.76
CA LEU A 32 3.67 -6.81 -20.43
C LEU A 32 3.41 -5.84 -21.60
N LYS A 33 3.34 -6.31 -22.85
CA LYS A 33 2.97 -5.46 -24.00
C LYS A 33 1.53 -5.01 -23.89
N SER A 34 0.62 -5.91 -23.53
CA SER A 34 -0.78 -5.56 -23.26
C SER A 34 -0.90 -4.62 -22.05
N VAL A 35 -0.09 -4.82 -21.00
CA VAL A 35 -0.04 -3.88 -19.86
C VAL A 35 0.41 -2.49 -20.30
N LYS A 36 1.46 -2.39 -21.12
CA LYS A 36 1.99 -1.12 -21.64
C LYS A 36 0.98 -0.33 -22.48
N ALA A 37 0.00 -1.00 -23.08
CA ALA A 37 -1.03 -0.33 -23.87
C ALA A 37 -1.92 0.63 -23.04
N PHE A 38 -2.03 0.40 -21.72
CA PHE A 38 -2.87 1.23 -20.85
C PHE A 38 -2.12 1.80 -19.63
N ALA A 39 -1.10 1.12 -19.12
CA ALA A 39 -0.36 1.55 -17.94
C ALA A 39 1.03 2.14 -18.27
N SER A 40 1.46 3.08 -17.44
CA SER A 40 2.83 3.64 -17.46
C SER A 40 3.81 2.79 -16.64
N GLY A 41 3.30 1.98 -15.72
CA GLY A 41 4.10 1.10 -14.88
C GLY A 41 3.25 0.07 -14.14
N ILE A 42 3.93 -0.77 -13.37
CA ILE A 42 3.34 -1.80 -12.51
C ILE A 42 3.77 -1.59 -11.06
N MET A 43 2.90 -1.95 -10.12
CA MET A 43 3.23 -2.05 -8.70
C MET A 43 3.01 -3.48 -8.26
N VAL A 44 4.08 -4.17 -7.89
CA VAL A 44 4.06 -5.60 -7.57
C VAL A 44 4.60 -5.85 -6.15
N PRO A 45 4.15 -6.88 -5.45
CA PRO A 45 4.82 -7.30 -4.23
C PRO A 45 6.24 -7.80 -4.52
N ARG A 46 7.14 -7.60 -3.56
CA ARG A 46 8.56 -7.95 -3.63
C ARG A 46 8.90 -9.36 -4.13
N ASN A 47 8.03 -10.34 -3.90
CA ASN A 47 8.23 -11.73 -4.33
C ASN A 47 8.10 -11.96 -5.85
N TYR A 48 7.54 -11.00 -6.59
CA TYR A 48 7.54 -11.05 -8.06
C TYR A 48 8.91 -10.77 -8.66
N VAL A 49 9.79 -10.08 -7.93
CA VAL A 49 11.16 -9.75 -8.37
C VAL A 49 12.15 -10.74 -7.75
N TRP A 50 12.04 -10.96 -6.44
CA TRP A 50 12.86 -11.88 -5.67
C TRP A 50 11.99 -12.97 -5.04
N PRO A 51 11.75 -14.10 -5.75
CA PRO A 51 10.94 -15.18 -5.20
C PRO A 51 11.61 -15.77 -3.96
N VAL A 52 10.80 -16.27 -3.04
CA VAL A 52 11.26 -16.88 -1.79
C VAL A 52 10.71 -18.30 -1.72
N ASN A 53 11.56 -19.26 -1.36
CA ASN A 53 11.14 -20.65 -1.19
C ASN A 53 10.44 -20.87 0.17
N ASN A 54 9.88 -22.06 0.37
CA ASN A 54 9.16 -22.41 1.60
C ASN A 54 10.02 -22.38 2.88
N ASN A 55 11.35 -22.40 2.73
CA ASN A 55 12.31 -22.30 3.83
C ASN A 55 12.77 -20.84 4.08
N LEU A 56 12.12 -19.86 3.44
CA LEU A 56 12.42 -18.43 3.54
C LEU A 56 13.79 -18.02 3.02
N TYR A 57 14.30 -18.71 1.99
CA TYR A 57 15.51 -18.30 1.27
C TYR A 57 15.15 -17.75 -0.10
N LEU A 58 15.90 -16.73 -0.52
CA LEU A 58 15.80 -16.16 -1.87
C LEU A 58 16.10 -17.21 -2.94
N LEU A 59 15.31 -17.16 -4.00
CA LEU A 59 15.58 -17.81 -5.27
C LEU A 59 16.23 -16.80 -6.24
N PRO A 60 16.76 -17.26 -7.39
CA PRO A 60 17.25 -16.34 -8.42
C PRO A 60 16.18 -15.29 -8.80
N PRO A 61 16.60 -14.05 -9.13
CA PRO A 61 15.65 -12.99 -9.47
C PRO A 61 14.91 -13.32 -10.77
N THR A 62 13.69 -12.81 -10.90
CA THR A 62 12.95 -12.92 -12.16
C THR A 62 13.44 -11.89 -13.18
N SER A 63 13.07 -12.06 -14.44
CA SER A 63 13.35 -11.07 -15.50
C SER A 63 12.36 -9.90 -15.50
N LEU A 64 11.38 -9.87 -14.59
CA LEU A 64 10.23 -8.94 -14.64
C LEU A 64 10.66 -7.47 -14.77
N VAL A 65 11.64 -7.03 -13.96
CA VAL A 65 12.10 -5.64 -13.96
C VAL A 65 12.71 -5.28 -15.31
N LYS A 66 13.62 -6.12 -15.80
CA LYS A 66 14.29 -5.95 -17.08
C LYS A 66 13.31 -5.98 -18.26
N ASP A 67 12.37 -6.92 -18.27
CA ASP A 67 11.39 -7.08 -19.35
C ASP A 67 10.40 -5.91 -19.38
N ALA A 68 9.98 -5.40 -18.21
CA ALA A 68 9.14 -4.23 -18.09
C ALA A 68 9.87 -2.96 -18.57
N HIS A 69 11.12 -2.75 -18.13
CA HIS A 69 11.95 -1.64 -18.57
C HIS A 69 12.22 -1.64 -20.07
N ALA A 70 12.42 -2.81 -20.68
CA ALA A 70 12.58 -2.94 -22.13
C ALA A 70 11.34 -2.46 -22.93
N LEU A 71 10.17 -2.41 -22.29
CA LEU A 71 8.92 -1.86 -22.84
C LEU A 71 8.62 -0.44 -22.36
N GLY A 72 9.52 0.16 -21.56
CA GLY A 72 9.34 1.48 -20.95
C GLY A 72 8.21 1.53 -19.91
N LEU A 73 7.97 0.42 -19.20
CA LEU A 73 7.13 0.38 -18.01
C LEU A 73 7.99 0.66 -16.77
N GLU A 74 7.51 1.52 -15.87
CA GLU A 74 8.10 1.68 -14.53
C GLU A 74 7.72 0.48 -13.65
N VAL A 75 8.62 0.06 -12.76
CA VAL A 75 8.39 -1.03 -11.81
C VAL A 75 8.53 -0.50 -10.39
N HIS A 76 7.40 -0.44 -9.69
CA HIS A 76 7.34 -0.14 -8.27
C HIS A 76 7.13 -1.44 -7.50
N VAL A 77 7.79 -1.56 -6.35
CA VAL A 77 7.72 -2.76 -5.53
C VAL A 77 7.17 -2.43 -4.16
N GLY A 78 6.18 -3.18 -3.70
CA GLY A 78 5.56 -2.99 -2.39
C GLY A 78 5.72 -4.17 -1.45
N SER A 79 4.99 -4.07 -0.33
CA SER A 79 5.01 -5.02 0.79
C SER A 79 6.29 -5.00 1.61
N PHE A 80 6.94 -3.83 1.73
CA PHE A 80 8.04 -3.64 2.66
C PHE A 80 7.53 -3.17 4.02
N ALA A 81 8.00 -3.83 5.07
CA ALA A 81 7.79 -3.43 6.45
C ALA A 81 8.94 -3.96 7.31
N ASN A 82 9.27 -3.27 8.41
CA ASN A 82 10.34 -3.70 9.31
C ASN A 82 9.90 -4.86 10.22
N ASP A 83 8.60 -5.04 10.41
CA ASP A 83 7.99 -5.94 11.39
C ASP A 83 7.31 -7.16 10.74
N ILE A 84 7.68 -7.49 9.50
CA ILE A 84 7.27 -8.72 8.81
C ILE A 84 8.42 -9.71 8.72
N LEU A 85 8.10 -10.99 8.63
CA LEU A 85 9.07 -12.03 8.36
C LEU A 85 9.58 -11.88 6.91
N THR A 86 10.89 -11.69 6.76
CA THR A 86 11.57 -11.57 5.47
C THR A 86 12.47 -12.80 5.24
N SER A 87 13.16 -12.84 4.11
CA SER A 87 14.09 -13.93 3.83
C SER A 87 15.28 -13.95 4.81
N TYR A 88 15.71 -15.15 5.22
CA TYR A 88 16.90 -15.33 6.05
C TYR A 88 18.18 -14.80 5.41
N ASN A 89 18.21 -14.63 4.08
CA ASN A 89 19.32 -13.99 3.36
C ASN A 89 19.64 -12.58 3.89
N TYR A 90 18.64 -11.87 4.45
CA TYR A 90 18.83 -10.52 4.99
C TYR A 90 19.15 -10.52 6.50
N SER A 91 19.19 -11.67 7.17
CA SER A 91 19.48 -11.75 8.62
C SER A 91 18.62 -10.81 9.49
N TYR A 92 17.34 -10.64 9.14
CA TYR A 92 16.40 -9.70 9.79
C TYR A 92 16.79 -8.21 9.69
N ASP A 93 17.68 -7.84 8.77
CA ASP A 93 17.97 -6.45 8.43
C ASP A 93 17.03 -5.98 7.30
N PRO A 94 16.04 -5.11 7.60
CA PRO A 94 15.16 -4.59 6.56
C PRO A 94 15.90 -3.69 5.57
N ALA A 95 16.95 -2.96 5.99
CA ALA A 95 17.73 -2.10 5.09
C ALA A 95 18.44 -2.93 4.01
N ALA A 96 18.99 -4.09 4.38
CA ALA A 96 19.56 -5.03 3.44
C ALA A 96 18.54 -5.53 2.40
N GLU A 97 17.27 -5.71 2.80
CA GLU A 97 16.20 -6.06 1.86
C GLU A 97 15.95 -4.90 0.87
N TYR A 98 15.81 -3.65 1.31
CA TYR A 98 15.62 -2.52 0.39
C TYR A 98 16.77 -2.38 -0.60
N LEU A 99 18.02 -2.48 -0.11
CA LEU A 99 19.24 -2.40 -0.95
C LEU A 99 19.26 -3.44 -2.07
N GLN A 100 18.68 -4.62 -1.85
CA GLN A 100 18.58 -5.68 -2.86
C GLN A 100 17.78 -5.25 -4.12
N PHE A 101 16.86 -4.29 -3.98
CA PHE A 101 16.04 -3.77 -5.09
C PHE A 101 16.65 -2.52 -5.74
N ILE A 102 17.68 -1.94 -5.11
CA ILE A 102 18.31 -0.68 -5.53
C ILE A 102 19.67 -0.96 -6.18
N ASN A 103 20.55 -1.62 -5.44
CA ASN A 103 21.96 -1.80 -5.74
C ASN A 103 22.22 -3.21 -6.32
N ASN A 104 21.42 -3.60 -7.32
CA ASN A 104 21.64 -4.83 -8.06
C ASN A 104 22.27 -4.52 -9.44
N PRO A 105 23.31 -5.26 -9.88
CA PRO A 105 23.97 -5.00 -11.16
C PRO A 105 23.08 -5.24 -12.39
N ASP A 106 22.03 -6.05 -12.27
CA ASP A 106 21.15 -6.43 -13.37
C ASP A 106 19.96 -5.48 -13.53
N PHE A 107 19.50 -4.84 -12.45
CA PHE A 107 18.37 -3.90 -12.45
C PHE A 107 18.30 -3.02 -11.19
N THR A 108 17.57 -1.92 -11.30
CA THR A 108 17.15 -1.06 -10.16
C THR A 108 15.67 -0.78 -10.33
N VAL A 109 14.84 -0.90 -9.29
CA VAL A 109 13.40 -0.59 -9.39
C VAL A 109 13.14 0.92 -9.42
N ASP A 110 11.95 1.35 -9.84
CA ASP A 110 11.59 2.76 -9.97
C ASP A 110 10.97 3.36 -8.68
N GLY A 111 10.39 2.52 -7.82
CA GLY A 111 9.85 2.94 -6.52
C GLY A 111 9.69 1.81 -5.52
N LEU A 112 9.71 2.15 -4.24
CA LEU A 112 9.57 1.24 -3.11
C LEU A 112 8.40 1.71 -2.24
N MET A 113 7.36 0.88 -2.12
CA MET A 113 6.19 1.15 -1.30
C MET A 113 6.34 0.51 0.09
N THR A 114 6.29 1.33 1.14
CA THR A 114 6.64 0.88 2.50
C THR A 114 5.74 1.47 3.60
N ASP A 115 5.54 0.68 4.66
CA ASP A 115 4.97 1.13 5.94
C ASP A 115 5.96 2.00 6.76
N PHE A 116 7.27 1.89 6.46
CA PHE A 116 8.38 2.50 7.20
C PHE A 116 9.26 3.34 6.25
N PRO A 117 8.81 4.55 5.88
CA PRO A 117 9.61 5.48 5.08
C PRO A 117 11.05 5.71 5.58
N PRO A 118 11.35 5.82 6.91
CA PRO A 118 12.71 6.14 7.34
C PRO A 118 13.71 5.01 7.06
N THR A 119 13.26 3.74 7.02
CA THR A 119 14.14 2.63 6.64
C THR A 119 14.47 2.68 5.16
N ALA A 120 13.46 2.98 4.32
CA ALA A 120 13.63 2.98 2.88
C ALA A 120 14.44 4.21 2.42
N SER A 121 14.15 5.40 2.96
CA SER A 121 14.89 6.63 2.66
C SER A 121 16.34 6.56 3.16
N GLY A 122 16.59 5.90 4.30
CA GLY A 122 17.94 5.64 4.79
C GLY A 122 18.74 4.62 3.96
N ALA A 123 18.08 3.83 3.11
CA ALA A 123 18.72 2.85 2.23
C ALA A 123 18.95 3.38 0.79
N VAL A 124 18.27 4.46 0.40
CA VAL A 124 18.38 5.06 -0.94
C VAL A 124 19.36 6.23 -0.92
N ASP A 125 20.44 6.13 -1.70
CA ASP A 125 21.35 7.24 -1.99
C ASP A 125 21.03 7.83 -3.38
N GLY A 126 20.15 8.85 -3.46
CA GLY A 126 19.90 9.60 -4.70
C GLY A 126 18.42 9.84 -5.06
N GLU A 127 18.16 10.14 -6.33
CA GLU A 127 16.81 10.49 -6.84
C GLU A 127 15.90 9.27 -7.09
N ARG A 128 16.45 8.06 -7.09
CA ARG A 128 15.70 6.81 -7.33
C ARG A 128 16.25 5.65 -6.51
N PRO A 129 15.39 4.67 -6.17
CA PRO A 129 13.94 4.61 -6.40
C PRO A 129 13.16 5.63 -5.56
N LEU A 130 11.96 5.97 -6.02
CA LEU A 130 11.04 6.81 -5.24
C LEU A 130 10.57 6.08 -3.97
N ILE A 131 10.60 6.75 -2.83
CA ILE A 131 9.99 6.25 -1.59
C ILE A 131 8.49 6.56 -1.61
N ILE A 132 7.68 5.52 -1.73
CA ILE A 132 6.22 5.59 -1.77
C ILE A 132 5.70 5.06 -0.43
N THR A 133 4.74 5.76 0.18
CA THR A 133 4.16 5.26 1.42
C THR A 133 3.13 4.16 1.17
N HIS A 134 2.86 3.35 2.20
CA HIS A 134 1.67 2.52 2.29
C HIS A 134 0.80 3.00 3.46
N ASN A 135 -0.22 3.78 3.11
CA ASN A 135 -1.11 4.52 3.99
C ASN A 135 -0.37 5.52 4.90
N GLY A 136 0.64 6.22 4.38
CA GLY A 136 1.55 7.07 5.17
C GLY A 136 2.61 6.25 5.94
N ALA A 137 3.13 6.78 7.05
CA ALA A 137 4.05 6.05 7.94
C ALA A 137 3.27 5.07 8.84
N SER A 138 2.58 4.11 8.21
CA SER A 138 1.63 3.20 8.86
C SER A 138 2.31 2.24 9.86
N GLY A 139 3.63 2.09 9.78
CA GLY A 139 4.48 1.42 10.78
C GLY A 139 4.54 2.14 12.14
N VAL A 140 4.27 3.44 12.16
CA VAL A 140 4.45 4.33 13.33
C VAL A 140 3.12 4.83 13.89
N TYR A 141 2.19 5.23 13.00
CA TYR A 141 0.85 5.70 13.33
C TYR A 141 -0.20 4.92 12.54
N ALA A 142 -1.45 4.90 12.99
CA ALA A 142 -2.51 4.27 12.23
C ALA A 142 -2.59 4.87 10.81
N GLY A 143 -2.64 4.02 9.79
CA GLY A 143 -2.56 4.45 8.40
C GLY A 143 -3.68 5.42 7.98
N CYS A 144 -3.42 6.20 6.93
CA CYS A 144 -4.33 7.22 6.38
C CYS A 144 -4.74 8.34 7.35
N THR A 145 -3.97 8.53 8.43
CA THR A 145 -4.20 9.62 9.39
C THR A 145 -3.29 10.81 9.11
N ASP A 146 -3.72 11.99 9.59
CA ASP A 146 -2.90 13.20 9.66
C ASP A 146 -1.49 12.95 10.20
N LEU A 147 -1.36 12.23 11.32
CA LEU A 147 -0.07 11.90 11.91
C LEU A 147 0.77 10.94 11.06
N ALA A 148 0.16 9.93 10.44
CA ALA A 148 0.87 9.01 9.55
C ALA A 148 1.43 9.75 8.33
N TYR A 149 0.68 10.68 7.76
CA TYR A 149 1.14 11.48 6.61
C TYR A 149 2.22 12.51 7.01
N GLN A 150 2.03 13.22 8.12
CA GLN A 150 3.05 14.14 8.64
C GLN A 150 4.37 13.43 8.93
N GLN A 151 4.30 12.25 9.55
CA GLN A 151 5.48 11.45 9.85
C GLN A 151 6.15 10.94 8.58
N ALA A 152 5.39 10.46 7.59
CA ALA A 152 5.95 10.02 6.31
C ALA A 152 6.73 11.13 5.58
N VAL A 153 6.18 12.34 5.52
CA VAL A 153 6.88 13.49 4.91
C VAL A 153 8.16 13.81 5.66
N LYS A 154 8.11 13.78 7.01
CA LYS A 154 9.29 14.00 7.86
C LYS A 154 10.37 12.93 7.65
N ASP A 155 9.95 11.71 7.38
CA ASP A 155 10.83 10.55 7.20
C ASP A 155 11.39 10.42 5.77
N GLY A 156 11.10 11.38 4.89
CA GLY A 156 11.67 11.44 3.55
C GLY A 156 10.91 10.65 2.49
N ALA A 157 9.59 10.49 2.63
CA ALA A 157 8.78 9.95 1.54
C ALA A 157 8.71 10.91 0.34
N ASP A 158 8.92 10.40 -0.87
CA ASP A 158 8.78 11.14 -2.12
C ASP A 158 7.31 11.24 -2.56
N ILE A 159 6.57 10.14 -2.38
CA ILE A 159 5.17 10.02 -2.75
C ILE A 159 4.39 9.54 -1.52
N ILE A 160 3.33 10.28 -1.18
CA ILE A 160 2.32 9.81 -0.23
C ILE A 160 1.12 9.24 -0.95
N ASP A 161 0.58 8.14 -0.42
CA ASP A 161 -0.56 7.41 -1.01
C ASP A 161 -1.88 7.69 -0.28
N CYS A 162 -2.99 7.56 -1.00
CA CYS A 162 -4.33 7.57 -0.44
C CYS A 162 -5.17 6.51 -1.14
N SER A 163 -5.47 5.44 -0.41
CA SER A 163 -6.53 4.48 -0.77
C SER A 163 -7.89 5.11 -0.54
N VAL A 164 -8.57 5.52 -1.61
CA VAL A 164 -9.83 6.28 -1.52
C VAL A 164 -10.99 5.34 -1.21
N ARG A 165 -11.73 5.66 -0.15
CA ARG A 165 -13.01 5.04 0.22
C ARG A 165 -14.11 6.07 0.26
N MET A 166 -15.35 5.60 0.19
CA MET A 166 -16.54 6.41 0.26
C MET A 166 -17.33 6.09 1.53
N SER A 167 -17.84 7.13 2.19
CA SER A 167 -18.89 7.01 3.19
C SER A 167 -20.26 6.85 2.52
N LYS A 168 -21.27 6.44 3.29
CA LYS A 168 -22.67 6.32 2.86
C LYS A 168 -23.24 7.61 2.26
N ASP A 169 -22.85 8.75 2.83
CA ASP A 169 -23.29 10.09 2.45
C ASP A 169 -22.35 10.76 1.41
N GLY A 170 -21.46 9.99 0.78
CA GLY A 170 -20.69 10.43 -0.39
C GLY A 170 -19.42 11.22 -0.08
N VAL A 171 -18.91 11.16 1.15
CA VAL A 171 -17.61 11.76 1.50
C VAL A 171 -16.49 10.80 1.12
N ALA A 172 -15.58 11.28 0.26
CA ALA A 172 -14.37 10.56 -0.10
C ALA A 172 -13.26 10.81 0.94
N PHE A 173 -12.62 9.74 1.42
CA PHE A 173 -11.57 9.81 2.44
C PHE A 173 -10.52 8.71 2.25
N CYS A 174 -9.35 8.88 2.87
CA CYS A 174 -8.26 7.92 2.79
C CYS A 174 -8.44 6.83 3.84
N LEU A 175 -8.45 5.56 3.40
CA LEU A 175 -8.45 4.38 4.27
C LEU A 175 -8.01 3.14 3.49
N GLY A 176 -7.06 2.39 4.04
CA GLY A 176 -6.46 1.22 3.37
C GLY A 176 -7.42 0.08 3.00
N SER A 177 -8.59 -0.01 3.64
CA SER A 177 -9.62 -1.02 3.35
C SER A 177 -11.03 -0.41 3.43
N ALA A 178 -11.98 -0.95 2.67
CA ALA A 178 -13.40 -0.62 2.85
C ALA A 178 -13.97 -1.24 4.13
N ASP A 179 -13.45 -2.38 4.58
CA ASP A 179 -13.81 -2.99 5.86
C ASP A 179 -13.07 -2.27 7.01
N LEU A 180 -13.85 -1.62 7.86
CA LEU A 180 -13.39 -0.79 8.98
C LEU A 180 -12.90 -1.62 10.18
N ILE A 181 -13.20 -2.92 10.23
CA ILE A 181 -12.92 -3.75 11.42
C ILE A 181 -11.41 -3.84 11.70
N ALA A 182 -10.58 -3.97 10.67
CA ALA A 182 -9.15 -4.27 10.84
C ALA A 182 -8.29 -3.07 11.26
N SER A 183 -8.78 -1.85 11.05
CA SER A 183 -8.02 -0.61 11.20
C SER A 183 -8.72 0.45 12.04
N THR A 184 -9.85 0.12 12.67
CA THR A 184 -10.63 1.06 13.50
C THR A 184 -11.34 0.35 14.65
N THR A 185 -11.93 1.12 15.56
CA THR A 185 -12.78 0.60 16.65
C THR A 185 -14.18 0.17 16.22
N ALA A 186 -14.48 0.08 14.91
CA ALA A 186 -15.83 -0.19 14.39
C ALA A 186 -16.45 -1.49 14.92
N ALA A 187 -15.65 -2.54 15.11
CA ALA A 187 -16.11 -3.81 15.65
C ALA A 187 -16.69 -3.70 17.06
N THR A 188 -16.39 -2.64 17.81
CA THR A 188 -16.97 -2.42 19.16
C THR A 188 -18.17 -1.49 19.13
N THR A 189 -18.23 -0.56 18.17
CA THR A 189 -19.22 0.53 18.13
C THR A 189 -20.39 0.22 17.21
N PHE A 190 -20.17 -0.54 16.13
CA PHE A 190 -21.14 -0.76 15.06
C PHE A 190 -21.37 -2.25 14.75
N MET A 191 -21.31 -3.12 15.77
CA MET A 191 -21.58 -4.57 15.60
C MET A 191 -22.93 -4.86 14.94
N THR A 192 -23.93 -3.99 15.13
CA THR A 192 -25.26 -4.13 14.51
C THR A 192 -25.27 -3.89 13.01
N LYS A 193 -24.17 -3.38 12.43
CA LYS A 193 -24.00 -3.12 11.00
C LYS A 193 -23.10 -4.14 10.30
N VAL A 194 -22.79 -5.25 10.97
CA VAL A 194 -21.99 -6.33 10.36
C VAL A 194 -22.78 -6.97 9.22
N VAL A 195 -22.17 -7.07 8.05
CA VAL A 195 -22.76 -7.66 6.85
C VAL A 195 -21.70 -8.47 6.10
N THR A 196 -22.13 -9.46 5.30
CA THR A 196 -21.24 -10.23 4.43
C THR A 196 -21.53 -9.85 2.99
N ILE A 197 -20.49 -9.40 2.27
CA ILE A 197 -20.56 -9.03 0.85
C ILE A 197 -19.52 -9.89 0.12
N SER A 198 -19.97 -10.99 -0.45
CA SER A 198 -19.14 -12.03 -1.07
C SER A 198 -18.25 -11.50 -2.19
N GLU A 199 -18.70 -10.45 -2.86
CA GLU A 199 -18.02 -9.80 -3.95
C GLU A 199 -16.75 -9.09 -3.45
N ILE A 200 -16.77 -8.56 -2.21
CA ILE A 200 -15.64 -7.89 -1.55
C ILE A 200 -14.75 -8.90 -0.82
N GLN A 201 -15.35 -9.70 0.06
CA GLN A 201 -14.62 -10.65 0.91
C GLN A 201 -15.51 -11.78 1.43
N ASN A 202 -14.89 -12.92 1.77
CA ASN A 202 -15.58 -14.10 2.30
C ASN A 202 -15.90 -14.01 3.80
N LYS A 203 -15.61 -12.88 4.46
CA LYS A 203 -15.83 -12.67 5.90
C LYS A 203 -16.82 -11.53 6.11
N SER A 204 -17.58 -11.60 7.19
CA SER A 204 -18.43 -10.47 7.58
C SER A 204 -17.56 -9.28 7.98
N GLY A 205 -17.97 -8.09 7.57
CA GLY A 205 -17.26 -6.83 7.78
C GLY A 205 -18.20 -5.71 8.21
N ILE A 206 -17.64 -4.56 8.59
CA ILE A 206 -18.37 -3.31 8.73
C ILE A 206 -17.79 -2.36 7.70
N PHE A 207 -18.56 -2.04 6.66
CA PHE A 207 -18.02 -1.35 5.50
C PHE A 207 -18.20 0.17 5.58
N SER A 208 -17.22 0.92 5.06
CA SER A 208 -17.23 2.38 5.07
C SER A 208 -18.47 2.98 4.41
N PHE A 209 -18.96 2.34 3.35
CA PHE A 209 -20.13 2.81 2.60
C PHE A 209 -21.47 2.54 3.32
N ASP A 210 -21.48 1.83 4.45
CA ASP A 210 -22.65 1.63 5.30
C ASP A 210 -22.75 2.64 6.47
N LEU A 211 -21.71 3.46 6.65
CA LEU A 211 -21.61 4.50 7.67
C LEU A 211 -21.59 5.89 7.03
N SER A 212 -22.35 6.83 7.60
CA SER A 212 -22.18 8.26 7.28
C SER A 212 -20.80 8.74 7.72
N TRP A 213 -20.32 9.83 7.13
CA TRP A 213 -19.05 10.43 7.53
C TRP A 213 -19.03 10.80 9.01
N SER A 214 -20.15 11.33 9.53
CA SER A 214 -20.29 11.66 10.95
C SER A 214 -20.13 10.45 11.87
N GLU A 215 -20.63 9.27 11.46
CA GLU A 215 -20.42 8.01 12.19
C GLU A 215 -18.95 7.57 12.11
N ILE A 216 -18.33 7.64 10.92
CA ILE A 216 -16.91 7.29 10.73
C ILE A 216 -16.01 8.17 11.58
N GLN A 217 -16.31 9.46 11.72
CA GLN A 217 -15.53 10.38 12.56
C GLN A 217 -15.58 10.06 14.06
N THR A 218 -16.54 9.24 14.52
CA THR A 218 -16.56 8.74 15.91
C THR A 218 -15.58 7.58 16.14
N LEU A 219 -15.15 6.92 15.07
CA LEU A 219 -14.21 5.81 15.14
C LEU A 219 -12.81 6.31 15.48
N LYS A 220 -12.10 5.52 16.28
CA LYS A 220 -10.67 5.72 16.47
C LYS A 220 -9.92 4.87 15.44
N PRO A 221 -8.96 5.45 14.70
CA PRO A 221 -8.00 4.65 13.94
C PRO A 221 -7.30 3.65 14.86
N GLU A 222 -6.95 2.47 14.38
CA GLU A 222 -6.19 1.47 15.12
C GLU A 222 -4.89 1.15 14.39
N LEU A 223 -3.76 1.42 15.05
CA LEU A 223 -2.45 0.97 14.61
C LEU A 223 -2.34 -0.54 14.85
N THR A 224 -2.40 -1.29 13.77
CA THR A 224 -2.26 -2.75 13.76
C THR A 224 -1.00 -3.14 13.01
N GLY A 225 -0.36 -4.22 13.47
CA GLY A 225 0.80 -4.81 12.81
C GLY A 225 0.45 -6.19 12.24
N PRO A 226 1.30 -6.73 11.35
CA PRO A 226 1.09 -8.02 10.67
C PRO A 226 0.93 -9.19 11.65
N PHE A 227 1.53 -9.11 12.84
CA PHE A 227 1.51 -10.15 13.87
C PHE A 227 0.67 -9.78 15.10
N ALA A 228 -0.27 -8.84 14.96
CA ALA A 228 -1.14 -8.42 16.07
C ALA A 228 -1.90 -9.60 16.70
N GLN A 229 -2.32 -10.59 15.89
CA GLN A 229 -3.00 -11.80 16.36
C GLN A 229 -2.09 -12.71 17.20
N ALA A 230 -0.78 -12.66 16.96
CA ALA A 230 0.23 -13.36 17.76
C ALA A 230 0.66 -12.55 19.02
N GLY A 231 0.01 -11.43 19.29
CA GLY A 231 0.28 -10.56 20.44
C GLY A 231 1.38 -9.52 20.21
N LEU A 232 2.02 -9.51 19.04
CA LEU A 232 3.03 -8.51 18.68
C LEU A 232 2.33 -7.23 18.21
N LYS A 233 2.43 -6.19 19.05
CA LYS A 233 1.82 -4.89 18.79
C LYS A 233 2.89 -3.91 18.30
N ARG A 234 2.53 -3.09 17.32
CA ARG A 234 3.20 -1.81 17.08
C ARG A 234 3.01 -0.88 18.29
N ASN A 235 3.65 0.30 18.28
CA ASN A 235 3.73 1.19 19.44
C ASN A 235 2.35 1.44 20.12
N PRO A 236 2.11 0.90 21.33
CA PRO A 236 0.81 1.04 22.00
C PRO A 236 0.45 2.49 22.34
N ALA A 237 1.44 3.37 22.55
CA ALA A 237 1.20 4.78 22.83
C ALA A 237 0.58 5.52 21.63
N ALA A 238 0.85 5.04 20.41
CA ALA A 238 0.30 5.58 19.17
C ALA A 238 -0.98 4.86 18.71
N LYS A 239 -1.48 3.87 19.48
CA LYS A 239 -2.52 2.92 19.02
C LYS A 239 -3.71 3.60 18.33
N ASN A 240 -4.23 4.66 18.94
CA ASN A 240 -5.42 5.36 18.48
C ASN A 240 -5.16 6.83 18.13
N ALA A 241 -3.91 7.17 17.80
CA ALA A 241 -3.52 8.52 17.50
C ALA A 241 -3.88 8.90 16.06
N GLY A 242 -4.20 10.18 15.86
CA GLY A 242 -4.49 10.77 14.56
C GLY A 242 -5.96 10.72 14.16
N LYS A 243 -6.25 11.32 13.00
CA LYS A 243 -7.58 11.42 12.39
C LYS A 243 -7.47 11.12 10.90
N PHE A 244 -8.45 10.40 10.36
CA PHE A 244 -8.51 10.14 8.92
C PHE A 244 -8.63 11.44 8.13
N PHE A 245 -7.90 11.52 7.01
CA PHE A 245 -8.06 12.59 6.05
C PHE A 245 -9.22 12.31 5.09
N THR A 246 -10.07 13.30 4.89
CA THR A 246 -10.85 13.39 3.65
C THR A 246 -9.92 13.55 2.45
N LEU A 247 -10.36 13.14 1.27
CA LEU A 247 -9.54 13.28 0.05
C LEU A 247 -9.13 14.74 -0.20
N PRO A 248 -10.00 15.77 -0.03
CA PRO A 248 -9.57 17.16 -0.15
C PRO A 248 -8.51 17.60 0.87
N GLU A 249 -8.60 17.13 2.12
CA GLU A 249 -7.58 17.42 3.15
C GLU A 249 -6.23 16.78 2.78
N PHE A 250 -6.24 15.52 2.33
CA PHE A 250 -5.04 14.85 1.83
C PHE A 250 -4.41 15.61 0.66
N LEU A 251 -5.20 16.01 -0.34
CA LEU A 251 -4.71 16.77 -1.50
C LEU A 251 -4.15 18.14 -1.10
N HIS A 252 -4.79 18.80 -0.13
CA HIS A 252 -4.30 20.06 0.42
C HIS A 252 -2.97 19.87 1.15
N PHE A 253 -2.88 18.87 2.03
CA PHE A 253 -1.66 18.52 2.76
C PHE A 253 -0.51 18.15 1.82
N ALA A 254 -0.77 17.33 0.79
CA ALA A 254 0.23 16.96 -0.19
C ALA A 254 0.79 18.19 -0.94
N LYS A 255 -0.08 19.14 -1.29
CA LYS A 255 0.31 20.37 -1.99
C LYS A 255 1.15 21.32 -1.12
N SER A 256 0.98 21.29 0.20
CA SER A 256 1.75 22.11 1.14
C SER A 256 2.99 21.41 1.70
N SER A 257 3.17 20.12 1.40
CA SER A 257 4.29 19.29 1.86
C SER A 257 5.42 19.21 0.83
N ASN A 258 6.60 18.74 1.27
CA ASN A 258 7.78 18.58 0.41
C ASN A 258 7.81 17.24 -0.36
N VAL A 259 6.64 16.72 -0.75
CA VAL A 259 6.54 15.48 -1.55
C VAL A 259 6.63 15.81 -3.04
N SER A 260 7.24 14.92 -3.83
CA SER A 260 7.34 15.07 -5.28
C SER A 260 6.05 14.68 -6.01
N GLY A 261 5.22 13.84 -5.38
CA GLY A 261 3.95 13.38 -5.95
C GLY A 261 2.98 12.78 -4.93
N ILE A 262 1.85 12.32 -5.46
CA ILE A 262 0.85 11.53 -4.73
C ILE A 262 0.49 10.28 -5.52
N LEU A 263 0.12 9.22 -4.81
CA LEU A 263 -0.48 8.01 -5.38
C LEU A 263 -1.93 7.94 -4.90
N ILE A 264 -2.88 7.97 -5.84
CA ILE A 264 -4.30 7.76 -5.52
C ILE A 264 -4.65 6.33 -5.91
N GLU A 265 -5.00 5.52 -4.92
CA GLU A 265 -5.46 4.15 -5.14
C GLU A 265 -6.98 4.13 -5.15
N ILE A 266 -7.54 3.62 -6.24
CA ILE A 266 -8.97 3.43 -6.43
C ILE A 266 -9.18 1.93 -6.57
N GLU A 267 -9.76 1.33 -5.54
CA GLU A 267 -10.24 -0.05 -5.65
C GLU A 267 -11.66 -0.04 -6.23
N VAL A 268 -12.00 -1.11 -6.96
CA VAL A 268 -13.30 -1.25 -7.62
C VAL A 268 -14.41 -1.05 -6.60
N ALA A 269 -15.16 0.04 -6.77
CA ALA A 269 -16.44 0.24 -6.11
C ALA A 269 -17.41 -0.77 -6.70
N TYR A 270 -17.82 -1.75 -5.89
CA TYR A 270 -18.88 -2.67 -6.30
C TYR A 270 -20.15 -1.86 -6.57
N PRO A 271 -20.86 -2.12 -7.68
CA PRO A 271 -22.03 -1.33 -8.04
C PRO A 271 -23.04 -1.37 -6.90
N PHE A 272 -23.36 -0.19 -6.37
CA PHE A 272 -24.43 0.01 -5.41
C PHE A 272 -25.75 -0.48 -6.04
N HIS A 273 -26.40 -1.48 -5.42
CA HIS A 273 -27.76 -1.89 -5.76
C HIS A 273 -28.78 -1.09 -4.96
#